data_AF-A0A832D1V3-F1
#
_entry.id   AF-A0A832D1V3-F1
#
_cell.length_a   1.000
_cell.length_b   1.000
_cell.length_c   1.000
_cell.angle_alpha   90.00
_cell.angle_beta   90.00
_cell.angle_gamma   90.00
#
_symmetry.space_group_name_H-M   'P 1'
#
loop_
_entity.id
_entity.type
_entity.pdbx_description
1 polymer ?
#
loop_
_entity_poly.entity_id
_entity_poly.type
_entity_poly.pdbx_seq_one_letter_code
_entity_poly.pdbx_strand_id
1 'polypeptide(L)'
;MCWGTPAIVIDVDEIRMNAKVDFGDGVVREAAIGISEERVSKGDIVIVHAGIIISKFTEEGVKEQIMFFKELLGDEAEEIIGIYENLLELARALKGVERGE
;
A
#
# COMPACT_ATOMS: atom_id res chain seq x y z
N MET A 1 -1.89 -3.03 20.50
CA MET A 1 -2.55 -1.97 19.70
C MET A 1 -1.90 -2.02 18.33
N CYS A 2 -2.61 -2.44 17.30
CA CYS A 2 -2.03 -2.60 15.97
C CYS A 2 -2.50 -1.42 15.09
N TRP A 3 -1.58 -0.65 14.54
CA TRP A 3 -1.88 0.40 13.56
C TRP A 3 -1.93 -0.23 12.16
N GLY A 4 -2.88 0.18 11.32
CA GLY A 4 -2.93 -0.30 9.93
C GLY A 4 -1.72 0.20 9.17
N THR A 5 -0.87 -0.70 8.68
CA THR A 5 0.39 -0.32 8.01
C THR A 5 0.19 -0.34 6.50
N PRO A 6 0.56 0.73 5.78
CA PRO A 6 0.44 0.76 4.33
C PRO A 6 1.46 -0.19 3.68
N ALA A 7 1.06 -0.85 2.61
CA ALA A 7 1.88 -1.79 1.85
C ALA A 7 1.52 -1.74 0.37
N ILE A 8 2.46 -2.10 -0.51
CA ILE A 8 2.26 -2.25 -1.95
C ILE A 8 2.00 -3.73 -2.29
N VAL A 9 1.03 -3.98 -3.16
CA VAL A 9 0.72 -5.33 -3.63
C VAL A 9 1.67 -5.71 -4.77
N ILE A 10 2.42 -6.79 -4.59
CA ILE A 10 3.38 -7.31 -5.57
C ILE A 10 2.74 -8.40 -6.45
N ASP A 11 1.82 -9.17 -5.88
CA ASP A 11 1.19 -10.33 -6.53
C ASP A 11 -0.13 -10.68 -5.83
N VAL A 12 -1.06 -11.30 -6.54
CA VAL A 12 -2.40 -11.64 -6.03
C VAL A 12 -2.75 -13.09 -6.40
N ASP A 13 -3.08 -13.90 -5.39
CA ASP A 13 -3.64 -15.23 -5.54
C ASP A 13 -5.16 -15.17 -5.29
N GLU A 14 -5.92 -15.02 -6.38
CA GLU A 14 -7.38 -14.93 -6.34
C GLU A 14 -8.05 -16.22 -5.84
N ILE A 15 -7.40 -17.38 -6.01
CA ILE A 15 -7.97 -18.68 -5.61
C ILE A 15 -7.92 -18.83 -4.09
N ARG A 16 -6.82 -18.39 -3.48
CA ARG A 16 -6.61 -18.48 -2.02
C ARG A 16 -7.09 -17.26 -1.26
N MET A 17 -7.51 -16.19 -1.96
CA MET A 17 -7.83 -14.89 -1.36
C MET A 17 -6.64 -14.30 -0.59
N ASN A 18 -5.43 -14.48 -1.12
CA ASN A 18 -4.19 -13.99 -0.52
C ASN A 18 -3.46 -13.05 -1.48
N ALA A 19 -2.74 -12.08 -0.95
CA ALA A 19 -1.87 -11.20 -1.70
C ALA A 19 -0.45 -11.23 -1.12
N LYS A 20 0.56 -11.07 -1.98
CA LYS A 20 1.92 -10.78 -1.55
C LYS A 20 2.11 -9.28 -1.51
N VAL A 21 2.54 -8.77 -0.37
CA VAL A 21 2.69 -7.34 -0.11
C VAL A 21 4.11 -7.02 0.35
N ASP A 22 4.56 -5.81 0.07
CA ASP A 22 5.81 -5.23 0.54
C ASP A 22 5.49 -3.92 1.27
N PHE A 23 6.10 -3.68 2.42
CA PHE A 23 5.83 -2.48 3.23
C PHE A 23 6.74 -1.30 2.86
N GLY A 24 7.51 -1.42 1.77
CA GLY A 24 8.54 -0.48 1.36
C GLY A 24 9.92 -0.83 1.94
N ASP A 25 10.05 -1.99 2.59
CA ASP A 25 11.31 -2.52 3.14
C ASP A 25 11.99 -3.54 2.22
N GLY A 26 11.38 -3.89 1.08
CA GLY A 26 11.89 -4.87 0.14
C GLY A 26 11.61 -6.33 0.54
N VAL A 27 10.87 -6.54 1.65
CA VAL A 27 10.57 -7.87 2.16
C VAL A 27 9.14 -8.24 1.82
N VAL A 28 9.02 -9.26 0.95
CA VAL A 28 7.71 -9.78 0.54
C VAL A 28 7.08 -10.61 1.68
N ARG A 29 5.85 -10.25 2.04
CA ARG A 29 5.03 -10.91 3.07
C ARG A 29 3.67 -11.31 2.50
N GLU A 30 3.03 -12.32 3.07
CA GLU A 30 1.66 -12.70 2.69
C GLU A 30 0.62 -11.99 3.57
N ALA A 31 -0.46 -11.54 2.95
CA ALA A 31 -1.63 -10.97 3.63
C ALA A 31 -2.93 -11.54 3.03
N ALA A 32 -3.92 -11.81 3.86
CA ALA A 32 -5.25 -12.23 3.42
C ALA A 32 -6.05 -11.04 2.90
N ILE A 33 -6.81 -11.22 1.83
CA ILE A 33 -7.67 -10.18 1.26
C ILE A 33 -9.00 -10.19 2.02
N GLY A 34 -9.17 -9.21 2.92
CA GLY A 34 -10.38 -9.07 3.74
C GLY A 34 -11.46 -8.17 3.11
N ILE A 35 -11.17 -7.53 1.98
CA ILE A 35 -12.09 -6.63 1.29
C ILE A 35 -12.82 -7.37 0.16
N SER A 36 -14.15 -7.31 0.15
CA SER A 36 -15.00 -8.05 -0.81
C SER A 36 -15.41 -7.25 -2.03
N GLU A 37 -15.48 -5.92 -1.91
CA GLU A 37 -16.07 -5.04 -2.94
C GLU A 37 -15.03 -4.47 -3.92
N GLU A 38 -13.74 -4.64 -3.62
CA GLU A 38 -12.65 -4.06 -4.40
C GLU A 38 -11.65 -5.13 -4.80
N ARG A 39 -11.49 -5.37 -6.10
CA ARG A 39 -10.41 -6.24 -6.61
C ARG A 39 -9.08 -5.58 -6.31
N VAL A 40 -8.32 -6.18 -5.40
CA VAL A 40 -6.91 -5.85 -5.17
C VAL A 40 -6.12 -6.33 -6.39
N SER A 41 -5.35 -5.43 -6.98
CA SER A 41 -4.50 -5.74 -8.14
C SER A 41 -3.04 -5.46 -7.81
N LYS A 42 -2.14 -6.02 -8.63
CA LYS A 42 -0.72 -5.71 -8.54
C LYS A 42 -0.48 -4.19 -8.69
N GLY A 43 0.38 -3.64 -7.85
CA GLY A 43 0.66 -2.22 -7.81
C GLY A 43 -0.35 -1.38 -7.02
N ASP A 44 -1.36 -1.98 -6.39
CA ASP A 44 -2.26 -1.25 -5.49
C ASP A 44 -1.64 -1.08 -4.10
N ILE A 45 -1.80 0.13 -3.55
CA ILE A 45 -1.40 0.44 -2.18
C ILE A 45 -2.55 0.06 -1.27
N VAL A 46 -2.29 -0.74 -0.25
CA VAL A 46 -3.28 -1.30 0.67
C VAL A 46 -2.92 -1.05 2.11
N ILE A 47 -3.91 -1.05 3.00
CA ILE A 47 -3.71 -1.06 4.45
C ILE A 47 -3.82 -2.48 4.97
N VAL A 48 -2.75 -2.94 5.61
CA VAL A 48 -2.70 -4.25 6.26
C VAL A 48 -2.81 -4.06 7.76
N HIS A 49 -3.73 -4.80 8.38
CA HIS A 49 -3.89 -4.87 9.82
C HIS A 49 -3.93 -6.34 10.25
N ALA A 50 -3.00 -6.74 11.12
CA ALA A 50 -2.89 -8.11 11.62
C ALA A 50 -2.86 -9.19 10.52
N GLY A 51 -2.19 -8.90 9.39
CA GLY A 51 -2.09 -9.83 8.25
C GLY A 51 -3.31 -9.84 7.33
N ILE A 52 -4.26 -8.93 7.51
CA ILE A 52 -5.46 -8.81 6.67
C ILE A 52 -5.46 -7.45 5.97
N ILE A 53 -5.69 -7.44 4.67
CA ILE A 53 -5.95 -6.22 3.89
C ILE A 53 -7.37 -5.75 4.21
N ILE A 54 -7.47 -4.54 4.77
CA ILE A 54 -8.74 -3.97 5.23
C ILE A 54 -9.23 -2.79 4.37
N SER A 55 -8.33 -2.17 3.61
CA SER A 55 -8.68 -1.11 2.66
C SER A 55 -7.57 -0.94 1.61
N LYS A 56 -7.89 -0.22 0.53
CA LYS A 56 -6.91 0.24 -0.47
C LYS A 56 -6.86 1.77 -0.53
N PHE A 57 -5.76 2.30 -1.03
CA PHE A 57 -5.61 3.70 -1.37
C PHE A 57 -5.61 3.93 -2.88
N THR A 58 -6.20 5.05 -3.30
CA THR A 58 -5.93 5.66 -4.60
C THR A 58 -4.65 6.50 -4.52
N GLU A 59 -4.05 6.85 -5.66
CA GLU A 59 -2.89 7.76 -5.67
C GLU A 59 -3.22 9.11 -5.01
N GLU A 60 -4.44 9.61 -5.24
CA GLU A 60 -4.95 10.83 -4.61
C GLU A 60 -5.07 10.65 -3.10
N GLY A 61 -5.60 9.51 -2.63
CA GLY A 61 -5.75 9.23 -1.20
C GLY A 61 -4.41 9.14 -0.46
N VAL A 62 -3.36 8.64 -1.12
CA VAL A 62 -2.00 8.67 -0.55
C VAL A 62 -1.48 10.11 -0.42
N LYS A 63 -1.71 10.97 -1.42
CA LYS A 63 -1.30 12.38 -1.35
C LYS A 63 -2.05 13.14 -0.26
N GLU A 64 -3.34 12.86 -0.09
CA GLU A 64 -4.14 13.43 1.00
C GLU A 64 -3.61 13.02 2.38
N GLN A 65 -3.23 11.74 2.56
CA GLN A 65 -2.58 11.25 3.78
C GLN A 65 -1.25 11.98 4.06
N ILE A 66 -0.40 12.15 3.04
CA ILE A 66 0.87 12.89 3.17
C ILE A 66 0.61 14.33 3.64
N MET A 67 -0.34 15.03 3.00
CA MET A 67 -0.70 16.39 3.36
C MET A 67 -1.24 16.48 4.78
N PHE A 68 -2.07 15.51 5.18
CA PHE A 68 -2.61 15.42 6.53
C PHE A 68 -1.53 15.23 7.59
N PHE A 69 -0.57 14.31 7.39
CA PHE A 69 0.53 14.11 8.33
C PHE A 69 1.44 15.34 8.40
N LYS A 70 1.70 16.00 7.26
CA LYS A 70 2.47 17.23 7.21
C LYS A 70 1.82 18.36 8.02
N GLU A 71 0.49 18.48 7.97
CA GLU A 71 -0.25 19.48 8.74
C GLU A 71 -0.25 19.16 10.25
N LEU A 72 -0.38 17.89 10.62
CA LEU A 72 -0.45 17.48 12.03
C LEU A 72 0.90 17.47 12.74
N LEU A 73 1.95 16.99 12.08
CA LEU A 73 3.24 16.67 12.70
C LEU A 73 4.38 17.58 12.22
N GLY A 74 4.16 18.37 11.17
CA GLY A 74 5.18 19.28 10.63
C GLY A 74 6.47 18.55 10.27
N ASP A 75 7.59 18.99 10.85
CA ASP A 75 8.92 18.42 10.60
C ASP A 75 9.06 16.97 11.14
N GLU A 76 8.24 16.57 12.13
CA GLU A 76 8.23 15.19 12.64
C GLU A 76 7.57 14.20 11.66
N ALA A 77 6.91 14.70 10.61
CA ALA A 77 6.25 13.87 9.61
C ALA A 77 7.22 13.24 8.59
N GLU A 78 8.47 13.69 8.49
CA GLU A 78 9.40 13.32 7.41
C GLU A 78 9.53 11.80 7.21
N GLU A 79 9.68 11.05 8.29
CA GLU A 79 9.81 9.58 8.23
C GLU A 79 8.54 8.93 7.69
N ILE A 80 7.37 9.36 8.16
CA ILE A 80 6.07 8.82 7.74
C ILE A 80 5.83 9.16 6.27
N ILE A 81 6.07 10.42 5.89
CA ILE A 81 5.92 10.90 4.50
C ILE A 81 6.82 10.10 3.56
N GLY A 82 8.08 9.87 3.93
CA GLY A 82 9.02 9.09 3.12
C GLY A 82 8.54 7.67 2.84
N ILE A 83 7.85 7.02 3.79
CA ILE A 83 7.23 5.70 3.57
C ILE A 83 6.14 5.79 2.50
N TYR A 84 5.22 6.76 2.61
CA TYR A 84 4.14 6.92 1.64
C TYR A 84 4.65 7.30 0.24
N GLU A 85 5.68 8.14 0.16
CA GLU A 85 6.32 8.50 -1.11
C GLU A 85 6.98 7.29 -1.78
N ASN A 86 7.74 6.49 -1.02
CA ASN A 86 8.35 5.27 -1.53
C ASN A 86 7.30 4.27 -2.05
N LEU A 87 6.20 4.08 -1.30
CA LEU A 87 5.10 3.22 -1.73
C LEU A 87 4.44 3.74 -3.03
N LEU A 88 4.31 5.06 -3.17
CA LEU A 88 3.77 5.68 -4.38
C LEU A 88 4.69 5.49 -5.59
N GLU A 89 6.00 5.60 -5.41
CA GLU A 89 6.99 5.32 -6.46
C GLU A 89 6.96 3.86 -6.89
N LEU A 90 6.94 2.92 -5.93
CA LEU A 90 6.84 1.49 -6.20
C LEU A 90 5.53 1.13 -6.93
N ALA A 91 4.41 1.72 -6.52
CA ALA A 91 3.12 1.55 -7.19
C ALA A 91 3.18 1.98 -8.65
N ARG A 92 3.78 3.15 -8.92
CA ARG A 92 3.96 3.64 -10.29
C ARG A 92 4.88 2.77 -11.12
N ALA A 93 5.97 2.27 -10.54
CA ALA A 93 6.87 1.36 -11.22
C ALA A 93 6.13 0.07 -11.62
N LEU A 94 5.37 -0.53 -10.70
CA LEU A 94 4.64 -1.77 -10.95
C LEU A 94 3.49 -1.61 -11.97
N LYS A 95 2.77 -0.48 -11.92
CA LYS A 95 1.71 -0.16 -12.90
C LYS A 95 2.27 0.29 -14.25
N GLY A 96 3.45 0.91 -14.26
CA GLY A 96 4.14 1.34 -15.47
C GLY A 96 4.67 0.16 -16.30
N VAL A 97 5.04 -0.95 -15.64
CA VAL A 97 5.47 -2.19 -16.30
C VAL A 97 4.35 -2.82 -17.14
N GLU A 98 3.07 -2.64 -16.77
CA GLU A 98 1.94 -3.17 -17.56
C GLU A 98 1.61 -2.34 -18.82
N ARG A 99 2.16 -1.13 -18.97
CA ARG A 99 1.91 -0.27 -20.15
C ARG A 99 2.97 -0.40 -21.25
N GLY A 100 3.95 -1.26 -21.05
CA GLY A 100 5.04 -1.50 -21.99
C GLY A 100 5.23 -2.97 -22.29
N GLU A 101 4.25 -3.59 -22.96
CA GLU A 101 4.37 -4.80 -23.78
C GLU A 101 3.16 -4.94 -24.72
#